data_AF-A0A1Y5GH87-F1
#
_entry.id   AF-A0A1Y5GH87-F1
#
_cell.length_a   1.000
_cell.length_b   1.000
_cell.length_c   1.000
_cell.angle_alpha   90.00
_cell.angle_beta   90.00
_cell.angle_gamma   90.00
#
_symmetry.space_group_name_H-M   'P 1'
#
loop_
_entity.id
_entity.type
_entity.pdbx_description
1 polymer ?
#
loop_
_entity_poly.entity_id
_entity_poly.type
_entity_poly.pdbx_seq_one_letter_code
_entity_poly.pdbx_strand_id
1 'polypeptide(L)' 'MNPKQQPNRHVIALITFLALIPLVYFIPDVLAEFLPDNKLLNVTVTVGIIVPIISYIIMPFALKQLARQQR' A
#
# COMPACT_ATOMS: atom_id res chain seq x y z
N MET A 1 24.79 17.74 -17.36
CA MET A 1 23.90 17.34 -16.25
C MET A 1 23.03 16.20 -16.77
N ASN A 2 23.29 14.96 -16.36
CA ASN A 2 22.53 13.81 -16.84
C ASN A 2 21.13 13.84 -16.18
N PRO A 3 20.03 13.90 -16.93
CA PRO A 3 18.70 13.92 -16.33
C PRO A 3 18.53 12.57 -15.63
N LYS A 4 18.54 12.57 -14.30
CA LYS A 4 18.15 11.39 -13.50
C LYS A 4 16.78 10.98 -14.01
N GLN A 5 16.71 9.88 -14.75
CA GLN A 5 15.47 9.31 -15.26
C GLN A 5 14.55 9.16 -14.05
N GLN A 6 13.51 9.98 -14.00
CA GLN A 6 12.54 9.88 -12.93
C GLN A 6 11.93 8.48 -13.04
N PRO A 7 11.86 7.70 -11.94
CA PRO A 7 11.19 6.42 -11.96
C PRO A 7 9.82 6.59 -12.59
N ASN A 8 9.52 5.79 -13.61
CA ASN A 8 8.30 5.98 -14.40
C ASN A 8 7.09 5.89 -13.47
N ARG A 9 6.42 7.02 -13.22
CA ARG A 9 5.37 7.18 -12.21
C ARG A 9 4.23 6.18 -12.41
N HIS A 10 3.99 5.77 -13.65
CA HIS A 10 3.01 4.75 -14.00
C HIS A 10 3.38 3.36 -13.47
N VAL A 11 4.68 3.01 -13.49
CA VAL A 11 5.16 1.73 -12.95
C VAL A 11 5.04 1.71 -11.42
N ILE A 12 5.38 2.83 -10.75
CA ILE A 12 5.14 2.97 -9.30
C ILE A 12 3.67 2.76 -8.99
N ALA A 13 2.80 3.48 -9.70
CA ALA A 13 1.36 3.44 -9.48
C ALA A 13 0.80 2.02 -9.69
N LEU A 14 1.27 1.30 -10.71
CA LEU A 14 0.87 -0.08 -10.99
C LEU A 14 1.27 -1.02 -9.85
N ILE A 15 2.51 -0.94 -9.37
CA ILE A 15 3.00 -1.78 -8.26
C ILE A 15 2.20 -1.49 -6.99
N THR A 16 2.00 -0.23 -6.65
CA THR A 16 1.22 0.15 -5.46
C THR A 16 -0.25 -0.26 -5.59
N PHE A 17 -0.83 -0.17 -6.78
CA PHE A 17 -2.21 -0.57 -7.04
C PHE A 17 -2.38 -2.08 -6.91
N LEU A 18 -1.48 -2.86 -7.53
CA LEU A 18 -1.49 -4.31 -7.42
C LEU A 18 -1.22 -4.79 -5.99
N ALA A 19 -0.42 -4.06 -5.20
CA ALA A 19 -0.20 -4.37 -3.79
C ALA A 19 -1.40 -3.97 -2.90
N LEU A 20 -2.11 -2.89 -3.25
CA LEU A 20 -3.28 -2.39 -2.54
C LEU A 20 -4.46 -3.37 -2.62
N ILE A 21 -4.71 -3.97 -3.79
CA ILE A 21 -5.85 -4.89 -4.00
C ILE A 21 -5.89 -6.04 -2.97
N PRO A 22 -4.87 -6.90 -2.85
CA PRO A 22 -4.91 -7.99 -1.89
C PRO A 22 -4.93 -7.45 -0.45
N LEU A 23 -4.18 -6.39 -0.16
CA LEU A 23 -4.13 -5.82 1.19
C LEU A 23 -5.51 -5.32 1.65
N VAL A 24 -6.25 -4.62 0.80
CA VAL A 24 -7.60 -4.13 1.11
C VAL A 24 -8.63 -5.25 1.15
N TYR A 25 -8.43 -6.33 0.38
CA TYR A 25 -9.35 -7.47 0.39
C TYR A 25 -9.21 -8.30 1.67
N PHE A 26 -7.98 -8.61 2.10
CA PHE A 26 -7.76 -9.51 3.23
C PHE A 26 -7.85 -8.85 4.61
N ILE A 27 -7.39 -7.59 4.76
CA ILE A 27 -7.34 -6.93 6.07
C ILE A 27 -8.72 -6.77 6.73
N PRO A 28 -9.78 -6.32 6.04
CA PRO A 28 -11.10 -6.16 6.65
C PRO A 28 -11.69 -7.50 7.10
N ASP A 29 -11.52 -8.57 6.31
CA ASP A 29 -12.03 -9.91 6.63
C ASP A 29 -11.36 -10.45 7.89
N VAL A 30 -10.04 -10.34 7.98
CA VAL A 30 -9.28 -10.75 9.16
C VAL A 30 -9.71 -9.92 10.38
N LEU A 31 -9.89 -8.61 10.23
CA LEU A 31 -10.29 -7.74 11.34
C LEU A 31 -11.74 -7.97 11.77
N ALA A 32 -12.63 -8.35 10.86
CA ALA A 32 -14.02 -8.66 11.15
C ALA A 32 -14.16 -9.84 12.11
N GLU A 33 -13.23 -10.80 12.10
CA GLU A 33 -13.21 -11.92 13.05
C GLU A 33 -12.87 -11.48 14.49
N PHE A 34 -12.19 -10.34 14.66
CA PHE A 34 -11.74 -9.83 15.97
C PHE A 34 -12.56 -8.64 16.48
N LEU A 35 -13.39 -8.03 15.63
CA LEU A 35 -14.13 -6.81 15.94
C LEU A 35 -15.64 -7.09 16.11
N PRO A 36 -16.33 -6.34 16.99
CA PRO A 36 -17.78 -6.43 17.11
C PRO A 36 -18.48 -5.97 15.81
N ASP A 37 -19.74 -6.37 15.63
CA ASP A 37 -20.62 -6.13 14.46
C ASP A 37 -20.97 -4.65 14.17
N ASN A 38 -20.13 -3.72 14.61
CA ASN A 38 -20.23 -2.31 14.29
C ASN A 38 -19.46 -1.99 13.00
N LYS A 39 -20.20 -1.78 11.91
CA LYS A 39 -19.66 -1.44 10.58
C LYS A 39 -18.75 -0.21 10.59
N LEU A 40 -19.09 0.85 11.33
CA LEU A 40 -18.28 2.07 11.37
C LEU A 40 -16.93 1.82 12.06
N LEU A 41 -16.94 1.04 13.14
CA LEU A 41 -15.73 0.69 13.87
C LEU A 41 -14.82 -0.19 13.01
N ASN A 42 -15.38 -1.20 12.35
CA ASN A 42 -14.61 -2.09 11.46
C ASN A 42 -13.95 -1.30 10.31
N VAL A 43 -14.70 -0.43 9.62
CA VAL A 43 -14.14 0.42 8.54
C VAL A 43 -13.06 1.36 9.07
N THR A 44 -13.29 1.99 10.23
CA THR A 44 -12.33 2.94 10.81
C THR A 44 -11.01 2.26 11.19
N VAL A 45 -11.07 1.11 11.85
CA VAL A 45 -9.88 0.34 12.25
C VAL A 45 -9.16 -0.20 11.01
N THR A 46 -9.90 -0.75 10.05
CA THR A 46 -9.38 -1.24 8.77
C THR A 46 -8.61 -0.14 8.02
N VAL A 47 -9.22 1.02 7.81
CA VAL A 47 -8.56 2.15 7.13
C VAL A 47 -7.37 2.65 7.96
N GLY A 48 -7.52 2.73 9.28
CA GLY A 48 -6.45 3.12 10.21
C GLY A 48 -5.21 2.22 10.16
N ILE A 49 -5.35 0.96 9.72
CA ILE A 49 -4.25 0.00 9.55
C ILE A 49 -3.70 0.03 8.12
N ILE A 50 -4.58 0.05 7.11
CA ILE A 50 -4.16 0.01 5.70
C ILE A 50 -3.35 1.26 5.31
N VAL A 51 -3.80 2.45 5.73
CA VAL A 51 -3.13 3.72 5.38
C VAL A 51 -1.67 3.77 5.82
N PRO A 52 -1.29 3.46 7.08
CA PRO A 52 0.10 3.44 7.48
C PRO A 52 0.91 2.32 6.82
N ILE A 53 0.33 1.13 6.59
CA ILE A 53 1.03 0.06 5.85
C ILE A 53 1.42 0.54 4.46
N ILE A 54 0.53 1.21 3.74
CA ILE A 54 0.82 1.67 2.39
C ILE A 54 1.81 2.83 2.40
N SER A 55 1.62 3.78 3.30
CA SER A 55 2.43 5.00 3.37
C SER A 55 3.86 4.71 3.84
N TYR A 56 4.04 3.78 4.78
CA TYR A 56 5.33 3.53 5.43
C TYR A 56 6.00 2.21 5.03
N ILE A 57 5.28 1.26 4.41
CA ILE A 57 5.86 -0.02 3.98
C ILE A 57 5.88 -0.09 2.46
N ILE A 58 4.72 -0.04 1.81
CA ILE A 58 4.60 -0.29 0.37
C ILE A 58 5.29 0.81 -0.46
N MET A 59 4.99 2.09 -0.19
CA MET A 59 5.57 3.21 -0.92
C MET A 59 7.11 3.27 -0.83
N PRO A 60 7.73 3.23 0.36
CA PRO A 60 9.20 3.24 0.42
C PRO A 60 9.82 1.96 -0.14
N PHE A 61 9.14 0.81 -0.07
CA PHE A 61 9.61 -0.41 -0.71
C PHE A 61 9.59 -0.29 -2.23
N ALA A 62 8.51 0.22 -2.81
CA ALA A 62 8.41 0.49 -4.24
C ALA A 62 9.52 1.44 -4.71
N LEU A 63 9.74 2.55 -3.97
CA LEU A 63 10.81 3.51 -4.26
C LEU A 63 12.21 2.87 -4.16
N LYS A 64 12.46 2.03 -3.15
CA LYS A 64 13.73 1.30 -3.00
C LYS A 64 13.95 0.30 -4.14
N GLN A 65 12.91 -0.45 -4.54
CA GLN A 65 13.02 -1.42 -5.64
C GLN A 65 13.30 -0.73 -6.96
N LEU A 66 12.62 0.39 -7.25
CA LEU A 66 12.87 1.17 -8.46
C LEU A 66 14.25 1.82 -8.48
N ALA A 67 14.71 2.34 -7.34
CA ALA A 67 16.09 2.84 -7.22
C ALA A 67 17.13 1.75 -7.46
N ARG A 68 16.81 0.49 -7.10
CA ARG A 68 17.67 -0.67 -7.35
C ARG A 68 17.65 -1.11 -8.82
N GLN A 69 16.53 -0.96 -9.51
CA GLN A 69 16.39 -1.32 -10.93
C GLN A 69 17.03 -0.29 -11.89
N GLN A 70 17.38 0.90 -11.38
CA GLN A 70 18.08 1.97 -12.11
C GLN A 70 19.62 1.94 -11.92
N ARG A 71 20.15 0.95 -11.17
CA ARG A 71 21.59 0.67 -11.01
C ARG A 71 21.99 -0.51 -11.87
#